data_AF-A0A438HMP2-F1
#
_entry.id   AF-A0A438HMP2-F1
#
_cell.length_a   1.000
_cell.length_b   1.000
_cell.length_c   1.000
_cell.angle_alpha   90.00
_cell.angle_beta   90.00
_cell.angle_gamma   90.00
#
_symmetry.space_group_name_H-M   'P 1'
#
loop_
_entity.id
_entity.type
_entity.pdbx_description
1 polymer ?
#
loop_
_entity_poly.entity_id
_entity_poly.type
_entity_poly.pdbx_seq_one_letter_code
_entity_poly.pdbx_strand_id
1 'polypeptide(L)'
;MFDYKIHVENNSLYNTPPCYGIYMCGLVFEDLLAQGGLKEVEKKNIKKAQILYDAIDESNGFYRCPVEKSVRSLMNVPFTLEKSDLEAEFVKEAAKEKMVQLKGHRSVGGMRASIYNAMPLAGVEKLVAFMKDFQARHA
;
A
#
# COMPACT_ATOMS: atom_id res chain seq x y z
N MET A 1 -0.72 -33.65 1.66
CA MET A 1 -0.95 -32.20 1.87
C MET A 1 -0.07 -31.33 0.97
N PHE A 2 1.23 -31.63 0.79
CA PHE A 2 2.13 -30.85 -0.08
C PHE A 2 2.24 -31.35 -1.53
N ASP A 3 1.41 -32.32 -1.93
CA ASP A 3 1.35 -32.81 -3.30
C ASP A 3 0.25 -32.06 -4.06
N TYR A 4 0.64 -31.18 -4.99
CA TYR A 4 -0.29 -30.41 -5.81
C TYR A 4 -1.13 -31.28 -6.74
N LYS A 5 -0.65 -32.46 -7.15
CA LYS A 5 -1.41 -33.37 -8.01
C LYS A 5 -2.70 -33.83 -7.33
N ILE A 6 -2.59 -34.23 -6.05
CA ILE A 6 -3.76 -34.63 -5.24
C ILE A 6 -4.77 -33.49 -5.13
N HIS A 7 -4.32 -32.25 -4.93
CA HIS A 7 -5.21 -31.09 -4.85
C HIS A 7 -5.91 -30.81 -6.18
N VAL A 8 -5.20 -30.90 -7.31
CA VAL A 8 -5.77 -30.70 -8.65
C VAL A 8 -6.79 -31.79 -8.98
N GLU A 9 -6.44 -33.06 -8.76
CA GLU A 9 -7.34 -34.20 -9.01
C GLU A 9 -8.62 -34.14 -8.17
N ASN A 10 -8.56 -33.51 -6.99
CA ASN A 10 -9.71 -33.30 -6.12
C ASN A 10 -10.33 -31.89 -6.23
N ASN A 11 -10.00 -31.10 -7.27
CA ASN A 11 -10.53 -29.74 -7.46
C ASN A 11 -10.40 -28.82 -6.24
N SER A 12 -9.27 -28.90 -5.51
CA SER A 12 -9.01 -28.20 -4.24
C SER A 12 -9.94 -28.60 -3.07
N LEU A 13 -10.62 -29.75 -3.17
CA LEU A 13 -11.55 -30.29 -2.17
C LEU A 13 -11.04 -31.60 -1.53
N TYR A 14 -9.72 -31.83 -1.53
CA TYR A 14 -9.13 -33.03 -0.93
C TYR A 14 -9.46 -33.19 0.58
N ASN A 15 -9.58 -32.07 1.29
CA ASN A 15 -10.07 -31.98 2.67
C ASN A 15 -11.05 -30.81 2.79
N THR A 16 -11.60 -30.56 3.98
CA THR A 16 -12.49 -29.43 4.23
C THR A 16 -11.81 -28.10 3.85
N PRO A 17 -12.30 -27.40 2.82
CA PRO A 17 -11.71 -26.15 2.39
C PRO A 17 -12.11 -25.00 3.33
N PRO A 18 -11.41 -23.86 3.30
CA PRO A 18 -11.80 -22.66 4.03
C PRO A 18 -13.00 -21.98 3.33
N CYS A 19 -14.20 -22.57 3.42
CA CYS A 19 -15.39 -22.17 2.66
C CYS A 19 -15.66 -20.65 2.70
N TYR A 20 -15.58 -20.04 3.87
CA TYR A 20 -15.79 -18.59 4.02
C TYR A 20 -14.72 -17.75 3.30
N GLY A 21 -13.45 -18.16 3.38
CA GLY A 21 -12.36 -17.49 2.68
C GLY A 21 -12.51 -17.58 1.17
N ILE A 22 -12.89 -18.74 0.64
CA ILE A 22 -13.19 -18.94 -0.78
C ILE A 22 -14.33 -18.04 -1.23
N TYR A 23 -15.42 -17.97 -0.44
CA TYR A 23 -16.55 -17.10 -0.74
C TYR A 23 -16.14 -15.62 -0.80
N MET A 24 -15.37 -15.13 0.18
CA MET A 24 -14.88 -13.75 0.20
C MET A 24 -13.96 -13.44 -1.00
N CYS A 25 -13.11 -14.39 -1.41
CA CYS A 25 -12.33 -14.24 -2.65
C CYS A 25 -13.25 -14.07 -3.87
N GLY A 26 -14.32 -14.86 -3.97
CA GLY A 26 -15.34 -14.73 -5.01
C GLY A 26 -15.90 -13.31 -5.10
N LEU A 27 -16.35 -12.74 -3.98
CA LEU A 27 -16.87 -11.37 -3.92
C LEU A 27 -15.83 -10.33 -4.34
N VAL A 28 -14.57 -10.49 -3.93
CA VAL A 28 -13.47 -9.60 -4.33
C VAL A 28 -13.20 -9.69 -5.84
N PHE A 29 -13.29 -10.89 -6.43
CA PHE A 29 -13.11 -11.07 -7.86
C PHE A 29 -14.27 -10.47 -8.66
N GLU A 30 -15.51 -10.62 -8.20
CA GLU A 30 -16.69 -9.99 -8.80
C GLU A 30 -16.56 -8.45 -8.81
N ASP A 31 -16.17 -7.85 -7.68
CA ASP A 31 -15.91 -6.41 -7.58
C ASP A 31 -14.78 -5.98 -8.53
N LEU A 32 -13.67 -6.73 -8.59
CA LEU A 32 -12.56 -6.45 -9.49
C LEU A 32 -12.98 -6.46 -10.97
N LEU A 33 -13.84 -7.41 -11.37
CA LEU A 33 -14.40 -7.48 -12.71
C LEU A 33 -15.35 -6.31 -12.99
N ALA A 34 -16.22 -5.96 -12.03
CA ALA A 34 -17.15 -4.83 -12.13
C ALA A 34 -16.42 -3.48 -12.27
N GLN A 35 -15.22 -3.36 -11.69
CA GLN A 35 -14.34 -2.19 -11.83
C GLN A 35 -13.64 -2.07 -13.21
N GLY A 36 -13.87 -3.00 -14.14
CA GLY A 36 -13.23 -3.04 -15.46
C GLY A 36 -12.03 -4.00 -15.55
N GLY A 37 -11.84 -4.85 -14.53
CA GLY A 37 -10.78 -5.85 -14.50
C GLY A 37 -9.38 -5.28 -14.29
N LEU A 38 -8.37 -6.12 -14.55
CA LEU A 38 -6.98 -5.85 -14.19
C LEU A 38 -6.40 -4.59 -14.84
N LYS A 39 -6.75 -4.30 -16.10
CA LYS A 39 -6.23 -3.14 -16.83
C LYS A 39 -6.66 -1.82 -16.20
N GLU A 40 -7.93 -1.69 -15.80
CA GLU A 40 -8.42 -0.47 -15.17
C GLU A 40 -7.89 -0.30 -13.74
N VAL A 41 -7.76 -1.41 -13.01
CA VAL A 41 -7.18 -1.42 -11.67
C VAL A 41 -5.70 -1.07 -11.69
N GLU A 42 -4.95 -1.56 -12.68
CA GLU A 42 -3.55 -1.18 -12.91
C GLU A 42 -3.42 0.32 -13.15
N LYS A 43 -4.22 0.92 -14.04
CA LYS A 43 -4.23 2.38 -14.27
C LYS A 43 -4.47 3.17 -12.98
N LYS A 44 -5.44 2.73 -12.15
CA LYS A 44 -5.72 3.35 -10.85
C LYS A 44 -4.51 3.23 -9.90
N ASN A 45 -3.86 2.08 -9.86
CA ASN A 45 -2.72 1.84 -8.99
C ASN A 45 -1.47 2.63 -9.43
N ILE A 46 -1.22 2.73 -10.75
CA ILE A 46 -0.18 3.61 -11.31
C ILE A 46 -0.41 5.05 -10.87
N LYS A 47 -1.65 5.56 -11.03
CA LYS A 47 -1.98 6.94 -10.63
C LYS A 47 -1.75 7.18 -9.13
N LYS A 48 -2.19 6.27 -8.27
CA LYS A 48 -1.96 6.35 -6.80
C LYS A 48 -0.47 6.38 -6.48
N ALA A 49 0.30 5.44 -7.03
CA ALA A 49 1.73 5.34 -6.77
C ALA A 49 2.47 6.60 -7.26
N GLN A 50 2.13 7.10 -8.45
CA GLN A 50 2.71 8.30 -9.02
C GLN A 50 2.54 9.52 -8.10
N ILE A 51 1.31 9.80 -7.66
CA ILE A 51 1.01 10.93 -6.76
C ILE A 51 1.85 10.88 -5.48
N LEU A 52 2.00 9.69 -4.90
CA LEU A 52 2.77 9.52 -3.66
C LEU A 52 4.29 9.62 -3.90
N TYR A 53 4.79 9.02 -4.98
CA TYR A 53 6.21 9.10 -5.32
C TYR A 53 6.64 10.51 -5.74
N ASP A 54 5.78 11.26 -6.43
CA ASP A 54 6.03 12.66 -6.76
C ASP A 54 6.16 13.50 -5.48
N ALA A 55 5.26 13.31 -4.51
CA ALA A 55 5.35 13.98 -3.22
C ALA A 55 6.66 13.66 -2.46
N ILE A 56 7.19 12.44 -2.61
CA ILE A 56 8.48 12.06 -2.02
C ILE A 56 9.63 12.71 -2.77
N ASP A 57 9.66 12.58 -4.11
CA ASP A 57 10.76 13.04 -4.95
C ASP A 57 10.87 14.58 -4.97
N GLU A 58 9.74 15.29 -4.88
CA GLU A 58 9.67 16.76 -4.85
C GLU A 58 9.91 17.35 -3.44
N SER A 59 10.08 16.51 -2.42
CA SER A 59 10.22 16.95 -1.01
C SER A 59 11.58 17.57 -0.68
N ASN A 60 12.45 17.83 -1.66
CA ASN A 60 13.82 18.30 -1.46
C ASN A 60 14.62 17.46 -0.44
N GLY A 61 14.37 16.15 -0.40
CA GLY A 61 15.05 15.19 0.47
C GLY A 61 14.49 15.07 1.89
N PHE A 62 13.41 15.78 2.23
CA PHE A 62 12.71 15.62 3.52
C PHE A 62 12.10 14.22 3.65
N TYR A 63 11.50 13.71 2.58
CA TYR A 63 11.11 12.32 2.43
C TYR A 63 12.05 11.61 1.46
N ARG A 64 12.49 10.40 1.80
CA ARG A 64 13.41 9.62 0.96
C ARG A 64 12.89 8.21 0.76
N CYS A 65 12.71 7.79 -0.49
CA CYS A 65 12.47 6.40 -0.81
C CYS A 65 13.82 5.69 -1.03
N PRO A 66 14.14 4.61 -0.30
CA PRO A 66 15.42 3.89 -0.45
C PRO A 66 15.47 3.02 -1.71
N VAL A 67 14.40 2.98 -2.51
CA VAL A 67 14.26 2.11 -3.67
C VAL A 67 14.54 2.89 -4.96
N GLU A 68 15.35 2.28 -5.83
CA GLU A 68 15.69 2.80 -7.16
C GLU A 68 14.43 2.97 -8.02
N LYS A 69 14.36 4.06 -8.80
CA LYS A 69 13.11 4.51 -9.42
C LYS A 69 12.50 3.48 -10.37
N SER A 70 13.32 2.73 -11.11
CA SER A 70 12.84 1.77 -12.11
C SER A 70 12.16 0.54 -11.50
N VAL A 71 12.40 0.25 -10.22
CA VAL A 71 11.87 -0.93 -9.50
C VAL A 71 10.93 -0.58 -8.35
N ARG A 72 10.42 0.66 -8.32
CA ARG A 72 9.47 1.12 -7.30
C ARG A 72 8.14 0.37 -7.38
N SER A 73 7.65 -0.05 -6.22
CA SER A 73 6.40 -0.82 -6.12
C SER A 73 5.16 0.07 -6.30
N LEU A 74 4.18 -0.42 -7.05
CA LEU A 74 2.85 0.22 -7.15
C LEU A 74 1.95 -0.04 -5.92
N MET A 75 2.42 -0.85 -4.95
CA MET A 75 1.57 -1.36 -3.87
C MET A 75 2.09 -0.98 -2.49
N ASN A 76 3.40 -1.02 -2.27
CA ASN A 76 4.01 -0.72 -0.98
C ASN A 76 5.10 0.31 -1.18
N VAL A 77 4.85 1.53 -0.72
CA VAL A 77 5.77 2.65 -0.88
C VAL A 77 6.50 2.87 0.44
N PRO A 78 7.74 2.37 0.60
CA PRO A 78 8.56 2.68 1.75
C PRO A 78 9.20 4.06 1.59
N PHE A 79 9.25 4.82 2.68
CA PHE A 79 9.98 6.08 2.73
C PHE A 79 10.45 6.36 4.15
N THR A 80 11.56 7.08 4.28
CA THR A 80 12.08 7.58 5.55
C THR A 80 11.96 9.10 5.58
N LEU A 81 11.96 9.68 6.77
CA LEU A 81 12.12 11.12 6.93
C LEU A 81 13.60 11.46 7.01
N GLU A 82 13.98 12.70 6.67
CA GLU A 82 15.34 13.19 6.81
C GLU A 82 15.83 13.12 8.26
N LYS A 83 14.97 13.51 9.19
CA LYS A 83 15.22 13.46 10.64
C LYS A 83 14.41 12.31 11.23
N SER A 84 15.09 11.27 11.72
CA SER A 84 14.45 10.03 12.20
C SER A 84 13.67 10.20 13.50
N ASP A 85 13.97 11.24 14.28
CA ASP A 85 13.23 11.62 15.48
C ASP A 85 11.79 12.09 15.17
N LEU A 86 11.56 12.62 13.96
CA LEU A 86 10.23 13.02 13.49
C LEU A 86 9.33 11.83 13.12
N GLU A 87 9.86 10.62 12.98
CA GLU A 87 9.07 9.45 12.55
C GLU A 87 7.94 9.10 13.54
N ALA A 88 8.22 9.20 14.84
CA ALA A 88 7.22 8.93 15.88
C ALA A 88 6.11 9.99 15.88
N GLU A 89 6.48 11.26 15.65
CA GLU A 89 5.54 12.37 15.55
C GLU A 89 4.67 12.24 14.30
N PHE A 90 5.27 11.95 13.14
CA PHE A 90 4.56 11.71 11.88
C PHE A 90 3.46 10.66 12.03
N VAL A 91 3.79 9.49 12.61
CA VAL A 91 2.80 8.42 12.83
C VAL A 91 1.70 8.86 13.80
N LYS A 92 2.07 9.58 14.86
CA LYS A 92 1.11 10.07 15.87
C LYS A 92 0.15 11.08 15.27
N GLU A 93 0.62 11.99 14.42
CA GLU A 93 -0.21 13.00 13.77
C GLU A 93 -1.08 12.41 12.67
N ALA A 94 -0.51 11.55 11.83
CA ALA A 94 -1.27 10.82 10.80
C ALA A 94 -2.44 10.03 11.43
N ALA A 95 -2.22 9.40 12.60
CA ALA A 95 -3.26 8.70 13.32
C ALA A 95 -4.41 9.60 13.80
N LYS A 96 -4.16 10.87 14.16
CA LYS A 96 -5.21 11.84 14.49
C LYS A 96 -6.12 12.12 13.28
N GLU A 97 -5.55 12.05 12.09
CA GLU A 97 -6.27 12.16 10.82
C GLU A 97 -6.88 10.83 10.33
N LYS A 98 -6.83 9.78 11.14
CA LYS A 98 -7.29 8.41 10.83
C LYS A 98 -6.48 7.72 9.73
N MET A 99 -5.26 8.19 9.46
CA MET A 99 -4.30 7.51 8.60
C MET A 99 -3.45 6.57 9.47
N VAL A 100 -3.83 5.30 9.49
CA VAL A 100 -3.24 4.28 10.36
C VAL A 100 -2.31 3.33 9.59
N GLN A 101 -1.50 2.57 10.31
CA GLN A 101 -0.62 1.53 9.75
C GLN A 101 0.47 2.04 8.78
N LEU A 102 0.89 3.30 8.94
CA LEU A 102 1.99 3.90 8.15
C LEU A 102 3.39 3.56 8.69
N LYS A 103 3.50 3.02 9.91
CA LYS A 103 4.80 2.64 10.48
C LYS A 103 5.43 1.53 9.64
N GLY A 104 6.67 1.74 9.21
CA GLY A 104 7.44 0.77 8.44
C GLY A 104 7.67 -0.53 9.19
N HIS A 105 8.05 -1.58 8.45
CA HIS A 105 8.32 -2.88 9.07
C HIS A 105 9.51 -2.80 10.04
N ARG A 106 9.41 -3.50 11.17
CA ARG A 106 10.40 -3.46 12.26
C ARG A 106 11.85 -3.70 11.85
N SER A 107 12.08 -4.46 10.78
CA SER A 107 13.43 -4.79 10.29
C SER A 107 14.08 -3.67 9.46
N VAL A 108 13.29 -2.68 9.02
CA VAL A 108 13.77 -1.59 8.13
C VAL A 108 13.57 -0.23 8.77
N GLY A 109 12.54 -0.05 9.61
CA GLY A 109 12.18 1.27 10.18
C GLY A 109 11.44 2.14 9.16
N GLY A 110 11.40 3.45 9.41
CA GLY A 110 10.75 4.41 8.52
C GLY A 110 9.23 4.28 8.45
N MET A 111 8.70 4.67 7.30
CA MET A 111 7.29 4.63 6.94
C MET A 111 7.06 3.67 5.77
N ARG A 112 5.84 3.14 5.69
CA ARG A 112 5.35 2.37 4.56
C ARG A 112 3.88 2.67 4.32
N ALA A 113 3.57 3.23 3.16
CA ALA A 113 2.20 3.37 2.69
C ALA A 113 1.83 2.17 1.80
N SER A 114 0.88 1.35 2.25
CA SER A 114 0.33 0.24 1.46
C SER A 114 -0.93 0.70 0.74
N ILE A 115 -0.86 0.76 -0.59
CA ILE A 115 -1.86 1.35 -1.48
C ILE A 115 -2.52 0.31 -2.41
N TYR A 116 -2.88 -0.85 -1.85
CA TYR A 116 -3.55 -1.97 -2.54
C TYR A 116 -4.81 -1.55 -3.31
N ASN A 117 -5.37 -2.46 -4.13
CA ASN A 117 -6.56 -2.20 -4.96
C ASN A 117 -7.71 -1.50 -4.21
N ALA A 118 -8.01 -1.94 -2.99
CA ALA A 118 -9.07 -1.38 -2.16
C ALA A 118 -8.75 -0.01 -1.55
N MET A 119 -7.49 0.46 -1.60
CA MET A 119 -7.12 1.80 -1.15
C MET A 119 -7.61 2.83 -2.18
N PRO A 120 -8.54 3.74 -1.81
CA PRO A 120 -9.04 4.75 -2.73
C PRO A 120 -7.99 5.80 -3.05
N LEU A 121 -8.11 6.42 -4.23
CA LEU A 121 -7.25 7.53 -4.66
C LEU A 121 -7.25 8.68 -3.64
N ALA A 122 -8.43 9.05 -3.14
CA ALA A 122 -8.60 10.09 -2.14
C ALA A 122 -7.82 9.82 -0.83
N GLY A 123 -7.60 8.55 -0.48
CA GLY A 123 -6.77 8.19 0.67
C GLY A 123 -5.29 8.55 0.46
N VAL A 124 -4.79 8.35 -0.76
CA VAL A 124 -3.43 8.72 -1.15
C VAL A 124 -3.28 10.23 -1.27
N GLU A 125 -4.24 10.92 -1.86
CA GLU A 125 -4.27 12.39 -1.95
C GLU A 125 -4.27 13.03 -0.56
N LYS A 126 -5.05 12.48 0.38
CA LYS A 126 -5.06 12.93 1.78
C LYS A 126 -3.70 12.71 2.45
N LEU A 127 -3.07 11.56 2.24
CA LEU A 127 -1.72 11.30 2.76
C LEU A 127 -0.70 12.30 2.21
N VAL A 128 -0.73 12.59 0.91
CA VAL A 128 0.17 13.57 0.29
C VAL A 128 -0.07 14.97 0.82
N ALA A 129 -1.33 15.38 1.02
CA ALA A 129 -1.65 16.66 1.63
C ALA A 129 -1.06 16.76 3.05
N PHE A 130 -1.23 15.72 3.86
CA PHE A 130 -0.61 15.63 5.19
C PHE A 130 0.92 15.67 5.13
N MET A 131 1.54 14.95 4.20
CA MET A 131 3.00 14.97 4.02
C MET A 131 3.52 16.38 3.71
N LYS A 132 2.83 17.12 2.83
CA LYS A 132 3.22 18.49 2.49
C LYS A 132 3.07 19.44 3.69
N ASP A 133 1.97 19.32 4.45
CA ASP A 133 1.76 20.10 5.67
C ASP A 133 2.82 19.79 6.74
N PHE A 134 3.07 18.49 6.99
CA PHE A 134 4.07 18.05 7.95
C PHE A 134 5.47 18.56 7.56
N GLN A 135 5.85 18.44 6.29
CA GLN A 135 7.10 19.02 5.80
C GLN A 135 7.16 20.54 6.05
N ALA A 136 6.11 21.30 5.71
CA ALA A 136 6.10 22.74 5.89
C ALA A 136 6.29 23.20 7.35
N ARG A 137 5.87 22.38 8.32
CA ARG A 137 6.04 22.64 9.76
C ARG A 137 7.41 22.24 10.32
N HIS A 138 8.14 21.37 9.64
CA HIS A 138 9.35 20.71 10.18
C HIS A 138 10.62 20.82 9.31
N ALA A 139 10.51 21.39 8.10
CA ALA A 139 11.63 21.65 7.18
C ALA A 139 12.57 22.74 7.68
#